data_AF-A0A7Y2JTJ0-F1
#
_entry.id   AF-A0A7Y2JTJ0-F1
#
_cell.length_a   1.000
_cell.length_b   1.000
_cell.length_c   1.000
_cell.angle_alpha   90.00
_cell.angle_beta   90.00
_cell.angle_gamma   90.00
#
_symmetry.space_group_name_H-M   'P 1'
#
loop_
_entity.id
_entity.type
_entity.pdbx_description
1 polymer ?
#
loop_
_entity_poly.entity_id
_entity_poly.type
_entity_poly.pdbx_seq_one_letter_code
_entity_poly.pdbx_strand_id
1 'polypeptide(L)'
;MRISKLLSTAADQYRFGDDPLRFLRIVIGTLLLVGTAIALLFAVTGVAPRALVLAGALWAIYGFATALISGVLEPVIDFAAQAFSSVGLARVGGYSAIETMVARGQYEAAAEAYRERTQEKRDRVEATLRRAALLAGPLVMAEGAVAELLKLRHDMGRHLTAADDVRIGLALADLHEFSLSDPGRAMAELRRLIDLYPHSRRIRQMRSILAALKTEHFGH
;
A
#
# COMPACT_ATOMS: atom_id res chain seq x y z
N MET A 1 6.66 32.51 -29.52
CA MET A 1 7.42 31.81 -28.46
C MET A 1 6.55 31.39 -27.25
N ARG A 2 5.25 31.08 -27.45
CA ARG A 2 4.30 30.70 -26.38
C ARG A 2 3.67 29.30 -26.55
N ILE A 3 3.90 28.64 -27.69
CA ILE A 3 3.29 27.34 -28.01
C ILE A 3 4.15 26.16 -27.49
N SER A 4 5.47 26.34 -27.34
CA SER A 4 6.33 25.25 -26.83
C SER A 4 6.17 24.95 -25.34
N LYS A 5 5.69 25.92 -24.54
CA LYS A 5 5.49 25.74 -23.10
C LYS A 5 4.21 24.95 -22.76
N LEU A 6 3.20 24.99 -23.64
CA LEU A 6 1.99 24.17 -23.50
C LEU A 6 2.23 22.73 -23.95
N LEU A 7 3.05 22.51 -24.97
CA LEU A 7 3.46 21.17 -25.41
C LEU A 7 4.41 20.47 -24.43
N SER A 8 5.29 21.20 -23.74
CA SER A 8 6.14 20.60 -22.69
C SER A 8 5.34 20.20 -21.44
N THR A 9 4.28 20.95 -21.11
CA THR A 9 3.45 20.67 -19.93
C THR A 9 2.54 19.45 -20.18
N ALA A 10 2.07 19.25 -21.41
CA ALA A 10 1.32 18.05 -21.79
C ALA A 10 2.20 16.79 -21.89
N ALA A 11 3.48 16.95 -22.24
CA ALA A 11 4.43 15.84 -22.33
C ALA A 11 4.94 15.37 -20.95
N ASP A 12 5.09 16.27 -19.97
CA ASP A 12 5.50 15.90 -18.60
C ASP A 12 4.34 15.30 -17.78
N GLN A 13 3.09 15.61 -18.12
CA GLN A 13 1.92 14.99 -17.49
C GLN A 13 1.70 13.52 -17.94
N TYR A 14 2.46 13.10 -18.95
CA TYR A 14 2.50 11.76 -19.51
C TYR A 14 3.78 10.99 -19.12
N ARG A 15 4.43 11.36 -18.00
CA ARG A 15 5.43 10.50 -17.37
C ARG A 15 4.72 9.31 -16.73
N PHE A 16 4.49 8.28 -17.54
CA PHE A 16 4.03 6.93 -17.22
C PHE A 16 4.96 6.24 -16.20
N GLY A 17 4.85 6.61 -14.93
CA GLY A 17 5.61 6.01 -13.83
C GLY A 17 4.82 5.00 -13.03
N ASP A 18 3.63 5.37 -12.53
CA ASP A 18 3.24 4.80 -11.23
C ASP A 18 1.93 4.00 -11.19
N ASP A 19 1.14 3.85 -12.27
CA ASP A 19 0.00 2.91 -12.25
C ASP A 19 -0.49 2.49 -13.66
N PRO A 20 -0.13 1.30 -14.17
CA PRO A 20 -0.56 0.83 -15.49
C PRO A 20 -2.10 0.68 -15.58
N LEU A 21 -2.76 0.41 -14.46
CA LEU A 21 -4.22 0.27 -14.37
C LEU A 21 -4.95 1.62 -14.52
N ARG A 22 -4.35 2.71 -14.03
CA ARG A 22 -4.92 4.05 -14.15
C ARG A 22 -4.94 4.51 -15.59
N PHE A 23 -3.87 4.27 -16.33
CA PHE A 23 -3.82 4.57 -17.75
C PHE A 23 -4.85 3.77 -18.55
N LEU A 24 -4.94 2.46 -18.28
CA LEU A 24 -5.92 1.59 -18.94
C LEU A 24 -7.36 2.06 -18.71
N ARG A 25 -7.71 2.46 -17.47
CA ARG A 25 -9.03 3.03 -17.15
C ARG A 25 -9.30 4.32 -17.94
N ILE A 26 -8.32 5.22 -18.03
CA ILE A 26 -8.46 6.47 -18.80
C ILE A 26 -8.74 6.16 -20.27
N VAL A 27 -7.93 5.29 -20.89
CA VAL A 27 -8.06 4.92 -22.31
C VAL A 27 -9.40 4.26 -22.60
N ILE A 28 -9.83 3.31 -21.76
CA ILE A 28 -11.13 2.63 -21.93
C ILE A 28 -12.27 3.63 -21.76
N GLY A 29 -12.18 4.53 -20.76
CA GLY A 29 -13.16 5.58 -20.52
C GLY A 29 -13.31 6.54 -21.71
N THR A 30 -12.21 6.97 -22.33
CA THR A 30 -12.27 7.82 -23.54
C THR A 30 -12.86 7.09 -24.73
N LEU A 31 -12.52 5.81 -24.94
CA LEU A 31 -13.09 4.99 -26.01
C LEU A 31 -14.62 4.83 -25.87
N LEU A 32 -15.09 4.58 -24.64
CA LEU A 32 -16.52 4.53 -24.31
C LEU A 32 -17.23 5.85 -24.57
N LEU A 33 -16.60 6.97 -24.19
CA LEU A 33 -17.17 8.31 -24.39
C LEU A 33 -17.33 8.62 -25.89
N VAL A 34 -16.31 8.30 -26.70
CA VAL A 34 -16.38 8.42 -28.17
C VAL A 34 -17.48 7.51 -28.74
N GLY A 35 -17.55 6.26 -28.30
CA GLY A 35 -18.62 5.33 -28.71
C GLY A 35 -20.03 5.84 -28.35
N THR A 36 -20.16 6.50 -27.20
CA THR A 36 -21.42 7.10 -26.73
C THR A 36 -21.83 8.28 -27.61
N ALA A 37 -20.88 9.12 -28.01
CA ALA A 37 -21.13 10.24 -28.94
C ALA A 37 -21.59 9.74 -30.33
N ILE A 38 -20.97 8.67 -30.83
CA ILE A 38 -21.37 8.03 -32.11
C ILE A 38 -22.77 7.41 -31.99
N ALA A 39 -23.08 6.73 -30.88
CA ALA A 39 -24.40 6.17 -30.63
C ALA A 39 -25.50 7.24 -30.52
N LEU A 40 -25.20 8.38 -29.89
CA LEU A 40 -26.06 9.57 -29.85
C LEU A 40 -26.34 10.09 -31.26
N LEU A 41 -25.31 10.19 -32.11
CA LEU A 41 -25.44 10.62 -33.50
C LEU A 41 -26.36 9.69 -34.31
N PHE A 42 -26.22 8.37 -34.14
CA PHE A 42 -27.07 7.37 -34.81
C PHE A 42 -28.51 7.35 -34.30
N ALA A 43 -28.72 7.70 -33.03
CA ALA A 43 -30.07 7.82 -32.47
C ALA A 43 -30.78 9.09 -32.98
N VAL A 44 -30.08 10.22 -33.05
CA VAL A 44 -30.63 11.49 -33.56
C VAL A 44 -30.93 11.42 -35.06
N THR A 45 -30.12 10.70 -35.84
CA THR A 45 -30.37 10.48 -37.28
C THR A 45 -31.45 9.43 -37.57
N GLY A 46 -31.96 8.72 -36.55
CA GLY A 46 -33.02 7.72 -36.69
C GLY A 46 -32.59 6.41 -37.36
N VAL A 47 -31.32 6.26 -37.71
CA VAL A 47 -30.76 5.09 -38.42
C VAL A 47 -30.75 3.86 -37.51
N ALA A 48 -30.47 4.03 -36.21
CA ALA A 48 -30.42 2.94 -35.25
C ALA A 48 -30.69 3.40 -33.81
N PRO A 49 -31.96 3.68 -33.43
CA PRO A 49 -32.30 4.20 -32.08
C PRO A 49 -31.94 3.22 -30.93
N ARG A 50 -31.78 1.93 -31.23
CA ARG A 50 -31.32 0.91 -30.26
C ARG A 50 -29.84 1.06 -29.86
N ALA A 51 -29.05 1.86 -30.59
CA ALA A 51 -27.63 2.09 -30.29
C ALA A 51 -27.42 2.77 -28.92
N LEU A 52 -28.35 3.60 -28.46
CA LEU A 52 -28.31 4.22 -27.13
C LEU A 52 -28.44 3.20 -26.00
N VAL A 53 -29.25 2.16 -26.17
CA VAL A 53 -29.42 1.08 -25.18
C VAL A 53 -28.10 0.29 -25.06
N LEU A 54 -27.44 0.03 -26.17
CA LEU A 54 -26.12 -0.62 -26.22
C LEU A 54 -25.05 0.24 -25.52
N ALA A 55 -25.01 1.55 -25.81
CA ALA A 55 -24.07 2.47 -25.15
C ALA A 55 -24.32 2.55 -23.63
N GLY A 56 -25.58 2.61 -23.20
CA GLY A 56 -25.96 2.60 -21.79
C GLY A 56 -25.57 1.28 -21.09
N ALA A 57 -25.80 0.14 -21.74
CA ALA A 57 -25.38 -1.17 -21.22
C ALA A 57 -23.86 -1.28 -21.08
N LEU A 58 -23.10 -0.77 -22.05
CA LEU A 58 -21.65 -0.70 -22.00
C LEU A 58 -21.14 0.19 -20.85
N TRP A 59 -21.80 1.33 -20.61
CA TRP A 59 -21.51 2.18 -19.45
C TRP A 59 -21.83 1.51 -18.12
N ALA A 60 -22.95 0.79 -18.03
CA ALA A 60 -23.32 0.05 -16.83
C ALA A 60 -22.30 -1.07 -16.51
N ILE A 61 -21.87 -1.81 -17.53
CA ILE A 61 -20.83 -2.84 -17.39
C ILE A 61 -19.50 -2.21 -16.99
N TYR A 62 -19.11 -1.09 -17.59
CA TYR A 62 -17.89 -0.37 -17.25
C TYR A 62 -17.92 0.19 -15.82
N GLY A 63 -19.03 0.80 -15.41
CA GLY A 63 -19.24 1.30 -14.06
C GLY A 63 -19.24 0.16 -13.03
N PHE A 64 -19.87 -0.97 -13.35
CA PHE A 64 -19.84 -2.16 -12.50
C PHE A 64 -18.44 -2.75 -12.39
N ALA A 65 -17.72 -2.90 -13.49
CA ALA A 65 -16.36 -3.41 -13.48
C ALA A 65 -15.41 -2.48 -12.72
N THR A 66 -15.52 -1.16 -12.90
CA THR A 66 -14.71 -0.19 -12.15
C THR A 66 -15.08 -0.14 -10.67
N ALA A 67 -16.36 -0.25 -10.30
CA ALA A 67 -16.80 -0.36 -8.92
C ALA A 67 -16.36 -1.67 -8.26
N LEU A 68 -16.36 -2.79 -9.00
CA LEU A 68 -15.86 -4.07 -8.52
C LEU A 68 -14.34 -4.02 -8.31
N ILE A 69 -13.61 -3.40 -9.24
CA ILE A 69 -12.17 -3.22 -9.13
C ILE A 69 -11.84 -2.21 -8.02
N SER A 70 -12.53 -1.09 -7.86
CA SER A 70 -12.21 -0.17 -6.75
C SER A 70 -12.69 -0.72 -5.40
N GLY A 71 -13.90 -1.30 -5.32
CA GLY A 71 -14.48 -1.80 -4.07
C GLY A 71 -13.92 -3.13 -3.57
N VAL A 72 -13.34 -3.97 -4.45
CA VAL A 72 -12.72 -5.26 -4.07
C VAL A 72 -11.20 -5.22 -4.22
N LEU A 73 -10.65 -4.48 -5.19
CA LEU A 73 -9.22 -4.49 -5.45
C LEU A 73 -8.45 -3.50 -4.55
N GLU A 74 -9.02 -2.38 -4.06
CA GLU A 74 -8.33 -1.53 -3.06
C GLU A 74 -8.02 -2.32 -1.77
N PRO A 75 -8.97 -2.99 -1.09
CA PRO A 75 -8.63 -3.76 0.09
C PRO A 75 -7.73 -4.95 -0.21
N VAL A 76 -7.79 -5.55 -1.42
CA VAL A 76 -6.91 -6.66 -1.80
C VAL A 76 -5.52 -6.17 -2.22
N ILE A 77 -5.38 -4.98 -2.79
CA ILE A 77 -4.10 -4.34 -3.10
C ILE A 77 -3.46 -3.81 -1.83
N ASP A 78 -4.22 -3.29 -0.88
CA ASP A 78 -3.71 -2.93 0.45
C ASP A 78 -3.30 -4.19 1.21
N PHE A 79 -4.11 -5.25 1.18
CA PHE A 79 -3.76 -6.54 1.76
C PHE A 79 -2.58 -7.20 1.04
N ALA A 80 -2.47 -7.04 -0.28
CA ALA A 80 -1.36 -7.57 -1.08
C ALA A 80 -0.12 -6.70 -0.92
N ALA A 81 -0.21 -5.38 -0.80
CA ALA A 81 0.92 -4.49 -0.52
C ALA A 81 1.43 -4.70 0.90
N GLN A 82 0.54 -4.96 1.86
CA GLN A 82 0.84 -5.34 3.23
C GLN A 82 1.38 -6.79 3.33
N ALA A 83 0.91 -7.69 2.47
CA ALA A 83 1.46 -9.03 2.31
C ALA A 83 2.79 -9.03 1.54
N PHE A 84 3.00 -8.17 0.55
CA PHE A 84 4.23 -8.11 -0.25
C PHE A 84 5.32 -7.29 0.44
N SER A 85 4.97 -6.28 1.25
CA SER A 85 5.93 -5.63 2.16
C SER A 85 6.41 -6.61 3.24
N SER A 86 5.56 -7.55 3.67
CA SER A 86 5.94 -8.64 4.58
C SER A 86 6.63 -9.84 3.88
N VAL A 87 6.37 -10.09 2.59
CA VAL A 87 6.98 -11.19 1.81
C VAL A 87 8.30 -10.79 1.14
N GLY A 88 8.59 -9.49 1.00
CA GLY A 88 9.90 -8.98 0.57
C GLY A 88 11.05 -9.26 1.55
N LEU A 89 10.74 -9.85 2.71
CA LEU A 89 11.69 -10.28 3.73
C LEU A 89 12.03 -11.75 3.53
N ALA A 90 12.97 -11.97 2.61
CA ALA A 90 13.85 -13.14 2.49
C ALA A 90 13.30 -14.48 3.03
N ARG A 91 12.93 -15.36 2.09
CA ARG A 91 12.75 -16.80 2.30
C ARG A 91 14.07 -17.44 2.77
N VAL A 92 14.39 -17.31 4.06
CA VAL A 92 15.45 -18.06 4.75
C VAL A 92 15.04 -18.21 6.22
N GLY A 93 14.72 -19.42 6.65
CA GLY A 93 14.50 -19.75 8.07
C GLY A 93 13.25 -20.59 8.30
N GLY A 94 13.33 -21.56 9.22
CA GLY A 94 12.35 -22.62 9.48
C GLY A 94 11.02 -22.18 10.10
N TYR A 95 10.34 -21.20 9.50
CA TYR A 95 9.04 -20.68 9.89
C TYR A 95 7.87 -21.39 9.21
N SER A 96 8.13 -22.37 8.34
CA SER A 96 7.12 -23.07 7.55
C SER A 96 5.94 -23.63 8.36
N ALA A 97 6.20 -24.13 9.58
CA ALA A 97 5.15 -24.61 10.47
C ALA A 97 4.23 -23.47 10.95
N ILE A 98 4.80 -22.31 11.29
CA ILE A 98 4.06 -21.13 11.76
C ILE A 98 3.29 -20.49 10.60
N GLU A 99 3.90 -20.41 9.42
CA GLU A 99 3.23 -19.93 8.19
C GLU A 99 2.05 -20.81 7.80
N THR A 100 2.14 -22.12 8.02
CA THR A 100 1.01 -23.04 7.82
C THR A 100 -0.14 -22.74 8.78
N MET A 101 0.14 -22.36 10.02
CA MET A 101 -0.90 -21.93 10.98
C MET A 101 -1.59 -20.64 10.51
N VAL A 102 -0.81 -19.65 10.05
CA VAL A 102 -1.35 -18.40 9.48
C VAL A 102 -2.24 -18.70 8.27
N ALA A 103 -1.80 -19.56 7.36
CA ALA A 103 -2.58 -19.95 6.19
C ALA A 103 -3.89 -20.67 6.54
N ARG A 104 -3.95 -21.33 7.70
CA ARG A 104 -5.15 -21.99 8.23
C ARG A 104 -6.04 -21.06 9.07
N GLY A 105 -5.70 -19.77 9.17
CA GLY A 105 -6.43 -18.81 10.00
C GLY A 105 -6.19 -18.94 11.51
N GLN A 106 -5.19 -19.72 11.93
CA GLN A 106 -4.86 -19.94 13.34
C GLN A 106 -3.94 -18.80 13.85
N TYR A 107 -4.44 -17.56 13.79
CA TYR A 107 -3.64 -16.36 14.02
C TYR A 107 -3.13 -16.22 15.46
N GLU A 108 -3.94 -16.59 16.45
CA GLU A 108 -3.52 -16.56 17.87
C GLU A 108 -2.39 -17.56 18.13
N ALA A 109 -2.55 -18.81 17.68
CA ALA A 109 -1.53 -19.84 17.82
C ALA A 109 -0.24 -19.47 17.06
N ALA A 110 -0.36 -18.88 15.88
CA ALA A 110 0.79 -18.41 15.12
C ALA A 110 1.51 -17.25 15.82
N ALA A 111 0.77 -16.28 16.38
CA ALA A 111 1.33 -15.18 17.14
C ALA A 111 2.07 -15.68 18.38
N GLU A 112 1.53 -16.70 19.06
CA GLU A 112 2.18 -17.34 20.20
C GLU A 112 3.45 -18.09 19.78
N ALA A 113 3.42 -18.85 18.69
CA ALA A 113 4.62 -19.51 18.16
C ALA A 113 5.72 -18.52 17.74
N TYR A 114 5.35 -17.37 17.17
CA TYR A 114 6.32 -16.30 16.94
C TYR A 114 6.86 -15.71 18.26
N ARG A 115 6.03 -15.60 19.30
CA ARG A 115 6.47 -15.12 20.63
C ARG A 115 7.56 -16.02 21.19
N GLU A 116 7.41 -17.33 21.09
CA GLU A 116 8.44 -18.29 21.53
C GLU A 116 9.75 -18.08 20.77
N ARG A 117 9.68 -17.86 19.45
CA ARG A 117 10.85 -17.57 18.62
C ARG A 117 11.57 -16.28 18.99
N THR A 118 10.89 -15.32 19.61
CA THR A 118 11.56 -14.07 20.05
C THR A 118 12.63 -14.29 21.13
N GLN A 119 12.59 -15.44 21.82
CA GLN A 119 13.58 -15.81 22.82
C GLN A 119 14.95 -16.08 22.19
N GLU A 120 14.98 -16.57 20.95
CA GLU A 120 16.21 -16.82 20.22
C GLU A 120 16.78 -15.51 19.67
N LYS A 121 18.00 -15.13 20.08
CA LYS A 121 18.63 -13.86 19.69
C LYS A 121 18.71 -13.66 18.17
N ARG A 122 18.90 -14.74 17.40
CA ARG A 122 19.02 -14.70 15.94
C ARG A 122 17.71 -14.37 15.24
N ASP A 123 16.60 -14.84 15.79
CA ASP A 123 15.27 -14.73 15.20
C ASP A 123 14.45 -13.59 15.82
N ARG A 124 14.92 -13.01 16.93
CA ARG A 124 14.18 -12.04 17.74
C ARG A 124 13.54 -10.92 16.94
N VAL A 125 14.30 -10.24 16.07
CA VAL A 125 13.77 -9.12 15.28
C VAL A 125 12.73 -9.61 14.27
N GLU A 126 13.05 -10.65 13.50
CA GLU A 126 12.18 -11.20 12.46
C GLU A 126 10.86 -11.73 13.05
N ALA A 127 10.96 -12.53 14.11
CA ALA A 127 9.81 -13.12 14.79
C ALA A 127 8.91 -12.04 15.40
N THR A 128 9.49 -10.99 16.00
CA THR A 128 8.70 -9.88 16.57
C THR A 128 7.99 -9.10 15.47
N LEU A 129 8.65 -8.82 14.34
CA LEU A 129 8.02 -8.13 13.20
C LEU A 129 6.84 -8.94 12.64
N ARG A 130 7.00 -10.25 12.45
CA ARG A 130 5.92 -11.11 11.96
C ARG A 130 4.78 -11.23 12.95
N ARG A 131 5.08 -11.32 14.25
CA ARG A 131 4.07 -11.28 15.31
C ARG A 131 3.33 -9.96 15.35
N ALA A 132 4.02 -8.83 15.25
CA ALA A 132 3.41 -7.51 15.20
C ALA A 132 2.45 -7.36 14.01
N ALA A 133 2.79 -7.92 12.84
CA ALA A 133 1.89 -7.97 11.70
C ALA A 133 0.62 -8.78 11.97
N LEU A 134 0.72 -9.93 12.66
CA LEU A 134 -0.46 -10.70 13.08
C LEU A 134 -1.31 -9.96 14.11
N LEU A 135 -0.65 -9.31 15.07
CA LEU A 135 -1.33 -8.51 16.10
C LEU A 135 -2.11 -7.37 15.47
N ALA A 136 -1.49 -6.57 14.59
CA ALA A 136 -2.14 -5.41 14.00
C ALA A 136 -3.16 -5.76 12.91
N GLY A 137 -2.93 -6.84 12.16
CA GLY A 137 -3.83 -7.28 11.10
C GLY A 137 -5.00 -8.11 11.66
N PRO A 138 -4.95 -9.45 11.54
CA PRO A 138 -6.09 -10.31 11.84
C PRO A 138 -6.56 -10.27 13.30
N LEU A 139 -5.68 -9.95 14.26
CA LEU A 139 -6.05 -9.91 15.68
C LEU A 139 -6.54 -8.52 16.11
N VAL A 140 -6.40 -7.48 15.28
CA VAL A 140 -6.89 -6.11 15.55
C VAL A 140 -6.36 -5.54 16.88
N MET A 141 -5.14 -5.92 17.26
CA MET A 141 -4.41 -5.48 18.46
C MET A 141 -3.24 -4.56 18.09
N ALA A 142 -3.52 -3.50 17.31
CA ALA A 142 -2.50 -2.59 16.78
C ALA A 142 -1.66 -1.90 17.89
N GLU A 143 -2.28 -1.49 18.99
CA GLU A 143 -1.57 -0.90 20.13
C GLU A 143 -0.56 -1.88 20.75
N GLY A 144 -0.95 -3.17 20.85
CA GLY A 144 -0.07 -4.24 21.30
C GLY A 144 1.11 -4.45 20.37
N ALA A 145 0.89 -4.42 19.05
CA ALA A 145 1.94 -4.52 18.05
C ALA A 145 2.97 -3.37 18.18
N VAL A 146 2.49 -2.13 18.34
CA VAL A 146 3.35 -0.97 18.57
C VAL A 146 4.15 -1.10 19.86
N ALA A 147 3.50 -1.50 20.96
CA ALA A 147 4.17 -1.70 22.24
C ALA A 147 5.28 -2.75 22.16
N GLU A 148 5.06 -3.85 21.43
CA GLU A 148 6.08 -4.88 21.23
C GLU A 148 7.27 -4.41 20.41
N LEU A 149 7.05 -3.67 19.33
CA LEU A 149 8.12 -3.14 18.50
C LEU A 149 8.94 -2.07 19.22
N LEU A 150 8.29 -1.21 20.01
CA LEU A 150 8.97 -0.24 20.86
C LEU A 150 9.79 -0.93 21.95
N LYS A 151 9.23 -1.97 22.60
CA LYS A 151 9.94 -2.77 23.59
C LYS A 151 11.15 -3.46 22.97
N LEU A 152 11.01 -4.10 21.80
CA LEU A 152 12.12 -4.73 21.10
C LEU A 152 13.25 -3.73 20.83
N ARG A 153 12.90 -2.54 20.32
CA ARG A 153 13.87 -1.48 20.04
C ARG A 153 14.59 -1.02 21.31
N HIS A 154 13.85 -0.86 22.41
CA HIS A 154 14.41 -0.49 23.71
C HIS A 154 15.36 -1.58 24.25
N ASP A 155 14.91 -2.83 24.28
CA ASP A 155 15.66 -3.97 24.79
C ASP A 155 16.94 -4.24 24.00
N MET A 156 16.89 -4.03 22.68
CA MET A 156 18.05 -4.22 21.80
C MET A 156 19.01 -3.03 21.84
N GLY A 157 18.51 -1.81 21.99
CA GLY A 157 19.31 -0.58 22.12
C GLY A 157 20.49 -0.53 21.13
N ARG A 158 21.71 -0.59 21.66
CA ARG A 158 22.96 -0.53 20.88
C ARG A 158 23.28 -1.78 20.05
N HIS A 159 22.61 -2.90 20.32
CA HIS A 159 22.76 -4.14 19.56
C HIS A 159 21.88 -4.20 18.32
N LEU A 160 21.00 -3.21 18.14
CA LEU A 160 20.14 -3.12 16.97
C LEU A 160 20.98 -2.66 15.77
N THR A 161 20.98 -3.45 14.71
CA THR A 161 21.66 -3.05 13.47
C THR A 161 20.88 -1.91 12.81
N ALA A 162 21.56 -1.07 12.03
CA ALA A 162 20.91 0.00 11.28
C ALA A 162 19.81 -0.53 10.33
N ALA A 163 20.04 -1.71 9.75
CA ALA A 163 19.05 -2.36 8.90
C ALA A 163 17.79 -2.75 9.69
N ASP A 164 17.96 -3.32 10.88
CA ASP A 164 16.85 -3.73 11.73
C ASP A 164 16.08 -2.54 12.31
N ASP A 165 16.77 -1.46 12.72
CA ASP A 165 16.09 -0.25 13.20
C ASP A 165 15.24 0.40 12.10
N VAL A 166 15.74 0.42 10.85
CA VAL A 166 14.95 0.88 9.70
C VAL A 166 13.73 -0.02 9.49
N ARG A 167 13.87 -1.34 9.58
CA ARG A 167 12.74 -2.27 9.43
C ARG A 167 11.68 -2.07 10.52
N ILE A 168 12.10 -1.94 11.78
CA ILE A 168 11.20 -1.70 12.91
C ILE A 168 10.55 -0.31 12.79
N GLY A 169 11.31 0.71 12.39
CA GLY A 169 10.78 2.06 12.25
C GLY A 169 9.78 2.20 11.11
N LEU A 170 10.02 1.55 9.97
CA LEU A 170 9.02 1.51 8.89
C LEU A 170 7.75 0.78 9.35
N ALA A 171 7.88 -0.36 10.04
CA ALA A 171 6.72 -1.06 10.59
C ALA A 171 5.94 -0.20 11.61
N LEU A 172 6.61 0.57 12.47
CA LEU A 172 5.94 1.51 13.35
C LEU A 172 5.24 2.65 12.61
N ALA A 173 5.86 3.20 11.56
CA ALA A 173 5.24 4.23 10.75
C ALA A 173 3.95 3.73 10.10
N ASP A 174 3.99 2.53 9.50
CA ASP A 174 2.82 1.89 8.88
C ASP A 174 1.71 1.63 9.92
N LEU A 175 2.05 1.13 11.12
CA LEU A 175 1.08 0.91 12.19
C LEU A 175 0.42 2.21 12.66
N HIS A 176 1.20 3.28 12.79
CA HIS A 176 0.67 4.58 13.19
C HIS A 176 -0.26 5.17 12.14
N GLU A 177 0.11 5.08 10.86
CA GLU A 177 -0.70 5.58 9.75
C GLU A 177 -1.99 4.78 9.57
N PHE A 178 -1.88 3.47 9.36
CA PHE A 178 -3.00 2.66 8.89
C PHE A 178 -3.81 2.01 10.01
N SER A 179 -3.18 1.62 11.12
CA SER A 179 -3.87 0.86 12.17
C SER A 179 -4.34 1.73 13.33
N LEU A 180 -3.62 2.81 13.64
CA LEU A 180 -3.95 3.71 14.75
C LEU A 180 -4.48 5.08 14.28
N SER A 181 -4.49 5.35 12.98
CA SER A 181 -4.93 6.64 12.40
C SER A 181 -4.25 7.85 13.05
N ASP A 182 -2.96 7.70 13.41
CA ASP A 182 -2.09 8.75 13.97
C ASP A 182 -0.98 9.09 12.96
N PRO A 183 -1.31 9.83 11.88
CA PRO A 183 -0.33 10.21 10.87
C PRO A 183 0.79 11.08 11.43
N GLY A 184 0.53 11.83 12.52
CA GLY A 184 1.55 12.64 13.18
C GLY A 184 2.70 11.79 13.73
N ARG A 185 2.39 10.67 14.39
CA ARG A 185 3.41 9.72 14.85
C ARG A 185 4.09 8.98 13.70
N ALA A 186 3.36 8.64 12.65
CA ALA A 186 3.95 8.03 11.44
C ALA A 186 5.01 8.97 10.82
N MET A 187 4.68 10.26 10.65
CA MET A 187 5.63 11.28 10.18
C MET A 187 6.84 11.40 11.10
N ALA A 188 6.63 11.43 12.41
CA ALA A 188 7.71 11.56 13.38
C ALA A 188 8.69 10.39 13.27
N GLU A 189 8.19 9.16 13.09
CA GLU A 189 9.03 7.97 12.93
C GLU A 189 9.79 7.97 11.59
N LEU A 190 9.13 8.34 10.48
CA LEU A 190 9.80 8.49 9.19
C LEU A 190 10.89 9.57 9.24
N ARG A 191 10.63 10.69 9.91
CA ARG A 191 11.61 11.76 10.12
C ARG A 191 12.79 11.28 10.97
N ARG A 192 12.53 10.54 12.06
CA ARG A 192 13.57 9.92 12.89
C ARG A 192 14.51 9.07 12.03
N LEU A 193 13.95 8.22 11.16
CA LEU A 193 14.75 7.36 10.27
C LEU A 193 15.56 8.16 9.23
N ILE A 194 14.98 9.23 8.67
CA ILE A 194 15.68 10.11 7.73
C ILE A 194 16.87 10.80 8.40
N ASP A 195 16.69 11.28 9.63
CA ASP A 195 17.70 11.99 10.39
C ASP A 195 18.81 11.04 10.89
N LEU A 196 18.46 9.84 11.32
CA LEU A 196 19.42 8.83 11.79
C LEU A 196 20.19 8.13 10.66
N TYR A 197 19.54 7.91 9.50
CA TYR A 197 20.11 7.13 8.39
C TYR A 197 20.08 7.87 7.05
N PRO A 198 20.74 9.04 6.94
CA PRO A 198 20.67 9.90 5.76
C PRO A 198 21.26 9.27 4.49
N HIS A 199 22.15 8.29 4.63
CA HIS A 199 22.81 7.60 3.52
C HIS A 199 22.20 6.22 3.21
N SER A 200 21.06 5.87 3.82
CA SER A 200 20.39 4.61 3.51
C SER A 200 19.94 4.58 2.05
N ARG A 201 20.01 3.41 1.40
CA ARG A 201 19.55 3.25 0.01
C ARG A 201 18.07 3.63 -0.17
N ARG A 202 17.27 3.51 0.90
CA ARG A 202 15.82 3.78 0.94
C ARG A 202 15.48 5.24 1.30
N ILE A 203 16.46 6.12 1.49
CA ILE A 203 16.21 7.50 1.95
C ILE A 203 15.29 8.30 1.02
N ARG A 204 15.44 8.13 -0.30
CA ARG A 204 14.59 8.79 -1.29
C ARG A 204 13.13 8.35 -1.15
N GLN A 205 12.92 7.05 -0.95
CA GLN A 205 11.59 6.48 -0.71
C GLN A 205 10.99 6.98 0.60
N MET A 206 11.76 7.00 1.69
CA MET A 206 11.28 7.52 2.98
C MET A 206 10.86 9.00 2.88
N ARG A 207 11.63 9.81 2.15
CA ARG A 207 11.29 11.22 1.89
C ARG A 207 10.04 11.39 1.03
N SER A 208 9.84 10.54 0.02
CA SER A 208 8.64 10.59 -0.82
C SER A 208 7.40 10.20 -0.02
N ILE A 209 7.48 9.15 0.80
CA ILE A 209 6.38 8.73 1.70
C ILE A 209 6.05 9.87 2.67
N LEU A 210 7.06 10.44 3.33
CA LEU A 210 6.84 11.57 4.26
C LEU A 210 6.18 12.77 3.57
N ALA A 211 6.57 13.08 2.33
CA ALA A 211 5.98 14.18 1.58
C ALA A 211 4.53 13.91 1.16
N ALA A 212 4.23 12.67 0.75
CA ALA A 212 2.87 12.23 0.44
C ALA A 212 1.96 12.34 1.68
N LEU A 213 2.40 11.75 2.79
CA LEU A 213 1.69 11.72 4.06
C LEU A 213 1.43 13.14 4.62
N LYS A 214 2.40 14.06 4.46
CA LYS A 214 2.21 15.48 4.78
C LYS A 214 1.13 16.13 3.91
N THR A 215 1.14 15.85 2.61
CA THR A 215 0.20 16.46 1.65
C THR A 215 -1.21 15.98 1.91
N GLU A 216 -1.38 14.68 2.17
CA GLU A 216 -2.67 14.04 2.39
C GLU A 216 -3.34 14.50 3.69
N HIS A 217 -2.60 14.58 4.79
CA HIS A 217 -3.19 14.86 6.10
C HIS A 217 -3.06 16.32 6.56
N PHE A 218 -2.15 17.12 5.96
CA PHE A 218 -1.84 18.48 6.43
C PHE A 218 -1.68 19.50 5.30
N GLY A 219 -2.02 19.14 4.06
CA GLY A 219 -2.01 20.03 2.91
C GLY A 219 -3.26 20.89 2.82
N HIS A 220 -3.41 21.84 3.74
CA HIS A 220 -4.43 22.90 3.70
C HIS A 220 -3.78 24.28 3.70
#